data_AF-A0A2H0Q4Y8-F1
#
_entry.id   AF-A0A2H0Q4Y8-F1
#
_cell.length_a   1.000
_cell.length_b   1.000
_cell.length_c   1.000
_cell.angle_alpha   90.00
_cell.angle_beta   90.00
_cell.angle_gamma   90.00
#
_symmetry.space_group_name_H-M   'P 1'
#
loop_
_entity.id
_entity.type
_entity.pdbx_description
1 polymer ?
#
loop_
_entity_poly.entity_id
_entity_poly.type
_entity_poly.pdbx_seq_one_letter_code
_entity_poly.pdbx_strand_id
1 'polypeptide(L)'
;MILSSCGRSPTGRAPSNLIGSQQQNVQAISGSQKNVALNICIDFKSKNINWRSNLLNKTFNFDIAESKCDETALPVKTVSTVLKGPVNSQAMIFDPPPSQSFPYKEVETDVFGMLADVCTGLIQGDTISNTVSYPDGSKIQLSFQLKSFNGFDGYSAAYFKANETTAWKQVVVELELDTANLPSPDYKGLEKVIRTSEICPSGDIASMTRTYLP
;
A
#
# COMPACT_ATOMS: atom_id res chain seq x y z
N MET A 1 -30.19 -22.84 -2.72
CA MET A 1 -29.79 -21.89 -3.78
C MET A 1 -28.39 -21.44 -3.40
N ILE A 2 -27.36 -22.00 -4.04
CA ILE A 2 -25.95 -21.73 -3.74
C ILE A 2 -25.51 -20.65 -4.74
N LEU A 3 -25.25 -19.44 -4.24
CA LEU A 3 -24.67 -18.35 -5.02
C LEU A 3 -23.15 -18.51 -4.99
N SER A 4 -22.62 -19.26 -5.96
CA SER A 4 -21.20 -19.23 -6.31
C SER A 4 -20.91 -17.90 -7.01
N SER A 5 -20.30 -16.96 -6.29
CA SER A 5 -19.73 -15.73 -6.86
C SER A 5 -18.50 -16.10 -7.69
N CYS A 6 -18.57 -15.87 -9.00
CA CYS A 6 -17.46 -16.04 -9.93
C CYS A 6 -16.37 -15.00 -9.63
N GLY A 7 -15.13 -15.48 -9.52
CA GLY A 7 -13.96 -14.67 -9.21
C GLY A 7 -13.77 -13.48 -10.16
N ARG A 8 -13.45 -12.32 -9.57
CA ARG A 8 -12.75 -11.24 -10.26
C ARG A 8 -11.37 -11.77 -10.66
N SER A 9 -11.19 -12.16 -11.92
CA SER A 9 -9.84 -12.34 -12.48
C SER A 9 -9.20 -10.96 -12.66
N PRO A 10 -8.04 -10.68 -12.03
CA PRO A 10 -7.32 -9.45 -12.29
C PRO A 10 -6.56 -9.61 -13.62
N THR A 11 -7.23 -9.41 -14.76
CA THR A 11 -6.56 -9.24 -16.06
C THR A 11 -6.11 -7.79 -16.20
N GLY A 12 -5.18 -7.37 -15.34
CA GLY A 12 -4.40 -6.15 -15.49
C GLY A 12 -2.93 -6.53 -15.58
N ARG A 13 -2.18 -5.97 -16.54
CA ARG A 13 -0.72 -6.11 -16.55
C ARG A 13 -0.23 -5.64 -15.19
N ALA A 14 0.39 -6.55 -14.44
CA ALA A 14 1.08 -6.20 -13.22
C ALA A 14 2.07 -5.06 -13.53
N PRO A 15 2.20 -4.05 -12.66
CA PRO A 15 3.29 -3.10 -12.78
C PRO A 15 4.59 -3.90 -12.91
N SER A 16 5.36 -3.62 -13.96
CA SER A 16 6.60 -4.35 -14.26
C SER A 16 7.51 -4.33 -13.03
N ASN A 17 7.96 -5.50 -12.57
CA ASN A 17 9.01 -5.59 -11.56
C ASN A 17 10.28 -4.92 -12.13
N LEU A 18 10.67 -3.78 -11.56
CA LEU A 18 11.84 -2.99 -11.99
C LEU A 18 12.99 -3.11 -10.98
N ILE A 19 12.93 -4.11 -10.11
CA ILE A 19 14.01 -4.46 -9.19
C ILE A 19 15.26 -4.75 -10.01
N GLY A 20 16.37 -4.08 -9.69
CA GLY A 20 17.62 -4.18 -10.44
C GLY A 20 17.84 -3.09 -11.51
N SER A 21 16.79 -2.38 -11.98
CA SER A 21 16.91 -1.33 -13.00
C SER A 21 16.60 0.09 -12.49
N GLN A 22 16.05 0.22 -11.29
CA GLN A 22 15.81 1.51 -10.63
C GLN A 22 17.15 2.09 -10.13
N GLN A 23 17.68 3.09 -10.84
CA GLN A 23 18.83 3.87 -10.38
C GLN A 23 18.37 5.04 -9.50
N GLN A 24 19.13 5.30 -8.43
CA GLN A 24 18.90 6.43 -7.53
C GLN A 24 18.97 7.76 -8.30
N ASN A 25 17.83 8.44 -8.42
CA ASN A 25 17.73 9.78 -8.96
C ASN A 25 16.87 10.61 -8.02
N VAL A 26 17.53 11.33 -7.10
CA VAL A 26 16.87 12.25 -6.17
C VAL A 26 16.36 13.43 -6.98
N GLN A 27 15.05 13.57 -7.04
CA GLN A 27 14.37 14.62 -7.80
C GLN A 27 13.17 15.13 -7.01
N ALA A 28 12.73 16.35 -7.31
CA ALA A 28 11.42 16.79 -6.86
C ALA A 28 10.34 15.95 -7.55
N ILE A 29 9.24 15.67 -6.85
CA ILE A 29 8.08 15.03 -7.47
C ILE A 29 7.58 15.94 -8.61
N SER A 30 7.63 15.43 -9.84
CA SER A 30 7.28 16.19 -11.07
C SER A 30 5.79 16.56 -11.11
N GLY A 31 5.39 17.55 -11.93
CA GLY A 31 4.02 18.09 -11.92
C GLY A 31 2.90 17.06 -12.09
N SER A 32 3.05 16.09 -13.01
CA SER A 32 2.06 15.02 -13.19
C SER A 32 2.02 14.06 -11.99
N GLN A 33 3.18 13.69 -11.45
CA GLN A 33 3.28 12.85 -10.25
C GLN A 33 2.78 13.56 -9.00
N LYS A 34 2.94 14.89 -8.91
CA LYS A 34 2.50 15.71 -7.80
C LYS A 34 0.98 15.69 -7.67
N ASN A 35 0.27 15.77 -8.80
CA ASN A 35 -1.19 15.68 -8.80
C ASN A 35 -1.68 14.31 -8.32
N VAL A 36 -1.05 13.22 -8.79
CA VAL A 36 -1.37 11.86 -8.33
C VAL A 36 -1.10 11.71 -6.84
N ALA A 37 0.08 12.13 -6.39
CA ALA A 37 0.46 12.08 -5.00
C ALA A 37 -0.51 12.89 -4.12
N LEU A 38 -0.91 14.08 -4.57
CA LEU A 38 -1.88 14.91 -3.86
C LEU A 38 -3.25 14.24 -3.75
N ASN A 39 -3.76 13.61 -4.82
CA ASN A 39 -5.01 12.87 -4.79
C ASN A 39 -4.95 11.73 -3.77
N ILE A 40 -3.89 10.90 -3.82
CA ILE A 40 -3.66 9.82 -2.86
C ILE A 40 -3.64 10.35 -1.43
N CYS A 41 -2.97 11.48 -1.19
CA CYS A 41 -2.91 12.09 0.14
C CYS A 41 -4.26 12.64 0.62
N ILE A 42 -5.07 13.20 -0.28
CA ILE A 42 -6.44 13.61 0.02
C ILE A 42 -7.30 12.40 0.39
N ASP A 43 -7.16 11.29 -0.34
CA ASP A 43 -7.90 10.06 -0.05
C ASP A 43 -7.49 9.44 1.28
N PHE A 44 -6.20 9.45 1.59
CA PHE A 44 -5.69 9.03 2.89
C PHE A 44 -6.16 9.94 4.04
N LYS A 45 -6.28 11.24 3.80
CA LYS A 45 -6.87 12.17 4.78
C LYS A 45 -8.36 11.90 4.98
N SER A 46 -9.11 11.70 3.89
CA SER A 46 -10.52 11.32 3.91
C SER A 46 -10.72 10.00 4.68
N LYS A 47 -9.87 9.00 4.41
CA LYS A 47 -9.83 7.72 5.13
C LYS A 47 -9.60 7.93 6.62
N ASN A 48 -8.61 8.72 7.01
CA ASN A 48 -8.31 8.99 8.42
C ASN A 48 -9.52 9.57 9.17
N ILE A 49 -10.22 10.53 8.55
CA ILE A 49 -11.41 11.16 9.13
C ILE A 49 -12.57 10.16 9.19
N ASN A 50 -12.91 9.54 8.06
CA ASN A 50 -14.10 8.70 7.92
C ASN A 50 -13.98 7.38 8.71
N TRP A 51 -12.80 6.78 8.76
CA TRP A 51 -12.61 5.52 9.46
C TRP A 51 -12.64 5.72 10.97
N ARG A 52 -12.12 6.86 11.46
CA ARG A 52 -12.21 7.19 12.88
C ARG A 52 -13.63 7.47 13.34
N SER A 53 -14.43 8.15 12.52
CA SER A 53 -15.82 8.46 12.88
C SER A 53 -16.73 7.23 12.82
N ASN A 54 -16.51 6.33 11.85
CA ASN A 54 -17.51 5.31 11.52
C ASN A 54 -17.05 3.86 11.72
N LEU A 55 -15.74 3.60 11.65
CA LEU A 55 -15.20 2.23 11.52
C LEU A 55 -14.39 1.76 12.74
N LEU A 56 -14.15 2.60 13.74
CA LEU A 56 -13.50 2.15 14.98
C LEU A 56 -14.33 1.04 15.65
N ASN A 57 -13.62 0.05 16.17
CA ASN A 57 -14.15 -1.17 16.79
C ASN A 57 -14.97 -2.06 15.84
N LYS A 58 -14.96 -1.78 14.53
CA LYS A 58 -15.53 -2.69 13.52
C LYS A 58 -14.52 -3.78 13.18
N THR A 59 -15.06 -4.94 12.78
CA THR A 59 -14.27 -6.07 12.30
C THR A 59 -14.05 -5.93 10.80
N PHE A 60 -12.81 -6.17 10.39
CA PHE A 60 -12.35 -6.22 9.00
C PHE A 60 -11.85 -7.63 8.72
N ASN A 61 -12.15 -8.15 7.53
CA ASN A 61 -11.67 -9.46 7.09
C ASN A 61 -10.73 -9.27 5.91
N PHE A 62 -9.54 -9.84 6.00
CA PHE A 62 -8.50 -9.71 5.00
C PHE A 62 -8.18 -11.06 4.37
N ASP A 63 -8.19 -11.12 3.04
CA ASP A 63 -7.70 -12.28 2.30
C ASP A 63 -6.24 -12.05 1.90
N ILE A 64 -5.34 -12.80 2.52
CA ILE A 64 -3.90 -12.69 2.31
C ILE A 64 -3.45 -13.82 1.40
N ALA A 65 -3.10 -13.47 0.16
CA ALA A 65 -2.35 -14.35 -0.73
C ALA A 65 -0.85 -14.08 -0.55
N GLU A 66 -0.05 -15.15 -0.50
CA GLU A 66 1.41 -15.05 -0.43
C GLU A 66 2.02 -16.04 -1.42
N SER A 67 3.13 -15.66 -2.03
CA SER A 67 3.94 -16.52 -2.89
C SER A 67 5.39 -16.45 -2.43
N LYS A 68 6.06 -17.59 -2.44
CA LYS A 68 7.47 -17.73 -2.02
C LYS A 68 8.41 -17.48 -3.21
N CYS A 69 9.72 -17.37 -2.91
CA CYS A 69 10.79 -17.23 -3.91
C CYS A 69 10.80 -18.34 -4.98
N ASP A 70 10.21 -19.51 -4.70
CA ASP A 70 10.12 -20.66 -5.61
C ASP A 70 8.82 -20.66 -6.44
N GLU A 71 8.12 -19.52 -6.51
CA GLU A 71 6.80 -19.36 -7.12
C GLU A 71 5.69 -20.23 -6.51
N THR A 72 5.97 -20.92 -5.40
CA THR A 72 4.96 -21.70 -4.68
C THR A 72 3.98 -20.73 -4.03
N ALA A 73 2.77 -20.64 -4.62
CA ALA A 73 1.64 -19.94 -4.02
C ALA A 73 1.23 -20.65 -2.72
N LEU A 74 1.20 -19.91 -1.63
CA LEU A 74 0.64 -20.37 -0.38
C LEU A 74 -0.90 -20.27 -0.44
N PRO A 75 -1.61 -21.15 0.28
CA PRO A 75 -3.05 -21.03 0.42
C PRO A 75 -3.44 -19.64 0.93
N VAL A 76 -4.51 -19.08 0.36
CA VAL A 76 -5.08 -17.80 0.82
C VAL A 76 -5.48 -17.93 2.29
N LYS A 77 -4.97 -17.03 3.12
CA LYS A 77 -5.27 -16.96 4.55
C LYS A 77 -6.24 -15.81 4.80
N THR A 78 -7.41 -16.12 5.35
CA THR A 78 -8.33 -15.09 5.85
C THR A 78 -7.94 -14.68 7.28
N VAL A 79 -7.78 -13.38 7.53
CA VAL A 79 -7.47 -12.80 8.84
C VAL A 79 -8.59 -11.85 9.23
N SER A 80 -9.20 -12.08 10.40
CA SER A 80 -10.21 -11.19 10.97
C SER A 80 -9.55 -10.32 12.03
N THR A 81 -9.79 -9.01 11.99
CA THR A 81 -9.15 -8.05 12.89
C THR A 81 -10.09 -6.91 13.26
N VAL A 82 -9.88 -6.31 14.42
CA VAL A 82 -10.66 -5.17 14.88
C VAL A 82 -9.86 -3.89 14.67
N LEU A 83 -10.47 -2.90 14.03
CA LEU A 83 -9.85 -1.58 13.88
C LEU A 83 -9.89 -0.84 15.22
N LYS A 84 -8.72 -0.44 15.73
CA LYS A 84 -8.55 0.38 16.93
C LYS A 84 -7.83 1.69 16.58
N GLY A 85 -7.91 2.69 17.46
CA GLY A 85 -7.30 4.00 17.23
C GLY A 85 -8.06 5.10 17.95
N PRO A 86 -8.04 5.12 19.29
CA PRO A 86 -8.99 5.89 20.09
C PRO A 86 -8.84 7.42 19.96
N VAL A 87 -7.67 7.91 19.55
CA VAL A 87 -7.36 9.35 19.45
C VAL A 87 -6.64 9.70 18.17
N ASN A 88 -6.84 10.93 17.67
CA ASN A 88 -6.27 11.41 16.41
C ASN A 88 -4.74 11.47 16.40
N SER A 89 -4.10 11.55 17.58
CA SER A 89 -2.65 11.60 17.75
C SER A 89 -1.96 10.23 17.69
N GLN A 90 -2.72 9.13 17.57
CA GLN A 90 -2.18 7.77 17.51
C GLN A 90 -2.60 7.08 16.22
N ALA A 91 -1.72 6.28 15.62
CA ALA A 91 -2.07 5.48 14.44
C ALA A 91 -3.30 4.60 14.71
N MET A 92 -4.18 4.51 13.72
CA MET A 92 -5.18 3.45 13.72
C MET A 92 -4.45 2.11 13.51
N ILE A 93 -4.85 1.08 14.23
CA ILE A 93 -4.24 -0.24 14.16
C ILE A 93 -5.29 -1.32 13.90
N PHE A 94 -4.90 -2.32 13.12
CA PHE A 94 -5.59 -3.59 13.03
C PHE A 94 -5.10 -4.48 14.18
N ASP A 95 -6.00 -4.83 15.08
CA ASP A 95 -5.74 -5.72 16.22
C ASP A 95 -6.30 -7.14 15.97
N PRO A 96 -5.52 -8.02 15.31
CA PRO A 96 -5.94 -9.41 15.07
C PRO A 96 -5.87 -10.23 16.38
N PRO A 97 -6.60 -11.36 16.47
CA PRO A 97 -6.44 -12.32 17.55
C PRO A 97 -4.98 -12.81 17.67
N PRO A 98 -4.50 -13.13 18.90
CA PRO A 98 -3.12 -13.60 19.10
C PRO A 98 -2.71 -14.84 18.27
N SER A 99 -3.69 -15.66 17.89
CA SER A 99 -3.50 -16.85 17.05
C SER A 99 -3.29 -16.53 15.56
N GLN A 100 -3.48 -15.28 15.13
CA GLN A 100 -3.36 -14.87 13.74
C GLN A 100 -2.22 -13.86 13.57
N SER A 101 -1.12 -14.30 12.95
CA SER A 101 -0.11 -13.37 12.45
C SER A 101 -0.71 -12.45 11.38
N PHE A 102 -0.56 -11.13 11.58
CA PHE A 102 -0.95 -10.11 10.61
C PHE A 102 0.24 -9.19 10.33
N PRO A 103 0.74 -9.14 9.09
CA PRO A 103 1.98 -8.44 8.76
C PRO A 103 1.82 -6.90 8.76
N TYR A 104 0.60 -6.39 8.83
CA TYR A 104 0.31 -4.98 8.60
C TYR A 104 -0.55 -4.40 9.74
N LYS A 105 0.08 -4.06 10.86
CA LYS A 105 -0.66 -3.61 12.05
C LYS A 105 -1.17 -2.17 11.94
N GLU A 106 -0.46 -1.27 11.29
CA GLU A 106 -0.80 0.16 11.26
C GLU A 106 -1.54 0.55 9.99
N VAL A 107 -2.67 1.25 10.11
CA VAL A 107 -3.43 1.75 8.96
C VAL A 107 -2.70 2.96 8.36
N GLU A 108 -2.43 2.89 7.06
CA GLU A 108 -1.90 4.04 6.31
C GLU A 108 -2.96 5.13 6.16
N THR A 109 -2.53 6.36 6.46
CA THR A 109 -3.29 7.61 6.43
C THR A 109 -2.37 8.76 5.98
N ASP A 110 -2.89 9.98 5.96
CA ASP A 110 -2.13 11.18 5.59
C ASP A 110 -1.03 11.53 6.61
N VAL A 111 -1.16 11.05 7.85
CA VAL A 111 -0.25 11.35 8.97
C VAL A 111 0.44 10.11 9.55
N PHE A 112 0.07 8.91 9.11
CA PHE A 112 0.69 7.66 9.55
C PHE A 112 0.98 6.73 8.37
N GLY A 113 2.12 6.05 8.41
CA GLY A 113 2.56 5.09 7.39
C GLY A 113 3.55 5.70 6.39
N MET A 114 3.75 5.01 5.26
CA MET A 114 4.85 5.28 4.33
C MET A 114 4.81 6.67 3.69
N LEU A 115 3.61 7.19 3.41
CA LEU A 115 3.44 8.48 2.75
C LEU A 115 3.21 9.64 3.72
N ALA A 116 3.31 9.45 5.03
CA ALA A 116 2.96 10.48 6.02
C ALA A 116 3.71 11.80 5.81
N ASP A 117 5.04 11.75 5.67
CA ASP A 117 5.87 12.95 5.45
C ASP A 117 5.56 13.61 4.10
N VAL A 118 5.37 12.79 3.06
CA VAL A 118 5.04 13.26 1.71
C VAL A 118 3.68 13.94 1.70
N CYS A 119 2.68 13.34 2.32
CA CYS A 119 1.33 13.88 2.39
C CYS A 119 1.25 15.14 3.23
N THR A 120 1.92 15.17 4.38
CA THR A 120 1.99 16.37 5.22
C THR A 120 2.55 17.55 4.42
N GLY A 121 3.69 17.36 3.76
CA GLY A 121 4.31 18.41 2.95
C GLY A 121 3.52 18.80 1.71
N LEU A 122 3.00 17.83 0.95
CA LEU A 122 2.19 18.12 -0.25
C LEU A 122 0.91 18.88 0.08
N ILE A 123 0.22 18.52 1.17
CA ILE A 123 -1.00 19.21 1.62
C ILE A 123 -0.68 20.64 2.08
N GLN A 124 0.50 20.87 2.66
CA GLN A 124 0.97 22.20 3.07
C GLN A 124 1.50 23.05 1.91
N GLY A 125 1.66 22.47 0.71
CA GLY A 125 2.12 23.17 -0.49
C GLY A 125 3.63 23.11 -0.72
N ASP A 126 4.36 22.31 0.06
CA ASP A 126 5.81 22.20 -0.02
C ASP A 126 6.30 21.53 -1.31
N THR A 127 7.58 21.73 -1.60
CA THR A 127 8.30 20.98 -2.64
C THR A 127 8.90 19.73 -2.02
N ILE A 128 8.33 18.57 -2.35
CA ILE A 128 8.70 17.28 -1.76
C ILE A 128 9.60 16.48 -2.72
N SER A 129 10.65 15.90 -2.15
CA SER A 129 11.52 14.97 -2.87
C SER A 129 10.83 13.63 -3.06
N ASN A 130 11.09 12.99 -4.20
CA ASN A 130 10.75 11.60 -4.41
C ASN A 130 11.60 10.63 -3.57
N THR A 131 12.63 11.11 -2.86
CA THR A 131 13.51 10.28 -2.04
C THR A 131 13.40 10.65 -0.57
N VAL A 132 13.13 9.65 0.27
CA VAL A 132 13.22 9.74 1.73
C VAL A 132 14.51 9.05 2.17
N SER A 133 15.35 9.75 2.94
CA SER A 133 16.61 9.20 3.48
C SER A 133 16.50 8.98 4.98
N TYR A 134 16.97 7.84 5.45
CA TYR A 134 16.97 7.48 6.87
C TYR A 134 18.33 7.70 7.52
N PRO A 135 18.40 7.84 8.85
CA PRO A 135 19.66 8.06 9.58
C PRO A 135 20.70 6.94 9.41
N ASP A 136 20.26 5.71 9.13
CA ASP A 136 21.13 4.56 8.87
C ASP A 136 21.74 4.57 7.45
N GLY A 137 21.43 5.60 6.65
CA GLY A 137 21.88 5.74 5.27
C GLY A 137 21.02 5.01 4.25
N SER A 138 20.01 4.23 4.69
CA SER A 138 19.04 3.64 3.78
C SER A 138 18.13 4.69 3.17
N LYS A 139 17.54 4.37 2.01
CA LYS A 139 16.68 5.29 1.27
C LYS A 139 15.46 4.59 0.71
N ILE A 140 14.38 5.34 0.60
CA ILE A 140 13.20 4.95 -0.17
C ILE A 140 13.03 5.96 -1.30
N GLN A 141 12.89 5.47 -2.52
CA GLN A 141 12.49 6.27 -3.66
C GLN A 141 11.04 5.97 -4.03
N LEU A 142 10.22 7.00 -4.07
CA LEU A 142 8.80 6.96 -4.38
C LEU A 142 8.57 7.34 -5.83
N SER A 143 7.68 6.63 -6.49
CA SER A 143 7.17 7.00 -7.81
C SER A 143 5.65 6.91 -7.78
N PHE A 144 5.01 7.97 -8.24
CA PHE A 144 3.57 8.06 -8.33
C PHE A 144 3.16 7.81 -9.77
N GLN A 145 2.15 6.96 -9.95
CA GLN A 145 1.74 6.48 -11.25
C GLN A 145 0.27 6.82 -11.42
N LEU A 146 0.01 7.65 -12.42
CA LEU A 146 -1.35 7.93 -12.87
C LEU A 146 -1.85 6.67 -13.59
N LYS A 147 -2.95 6.11 -13.12
CA LYS A 147 -3.94 5.33 -13.87
C LYS A 147 -3.39 4.43 -14.99
N SER A 148 -3.13 3.15 -14.70
CA SER A 148 -3.12 2.14 -15.76
C SER A 148 -4.57 1.84 -16.22
N PHE A 149 -4.73 1.27 -17.42
CA PHE A 149 -6.00 0.83 -18.00
C PHE A 149 -6.70 -0.13 -17.02
N ASN A 150 -7.52 0.42 -16.12
CA ASN A 150 -8.48 -0.20 -15.18
C ASN A 150 -8.94 0.79 -14.09
N GLY A 151 -8.28 1.94 -13.92
CA GLY A 151 -8.88 3.09 -13.22
C GLY A 151 -8.28 3.52 -11.89
N PHE A 152 -7.12 2.97 -11.48
CA PHE A 152 -6.57 3.17 -10.13
C PHE A 152 -5.36 4.09 -10.09
N ASP A 153 -5.31 4.97 -9.09
CA ASP A 153 -4.08 5.69 -8.74
C ASP A 153 -3.18 4.78 -7.89
N GLY A 154 -1.88 4.96 -7.98
CA GLY A 154 -0.94 4.10 -7.25
C GLY A 154 0.41 4.75 -7.05
N TYR A 155 1.19 4.15 -6.16
CA TYR A 155 2.56 4.53 -5.95
C TYR A 155 3.43 3.29 -5.78
N SER A 156 4.72 3.43 -6.07
CA SER A 156 5.72 2.40 -5.81
C SER A 156 6.84 2.98 -4.97
N ALA A 157 7.33 2.18 -4.03
CA ALA A 157 8.48 2.46 -3.18
C ALA A 157 9.61 1.47 -3.49
N ALA A 158 10.75 1.99 -3.92
CA ALA A 158 11.98 1.24 -4.10
C ALA A 158 12.90 1.48 -2.89
N TYR A 159 13.35 0.41 -2.25
CA TYR A 159 14.19 0.44 -1.05
C TYR A 159 15.64 0.18 -1.41
N PHE A 160 16.52 1.04 -0.91
CA PHE A 160 17.96 0.97 -1.12
C PHE A 160 18.66 0.85 0.23
N LYS A 161 19.67 -0.03 0.33
CA LYS A 161 20.56 -0.05 1.50
C LYS A 161 21.52 1.13 1.45
N ALA A 162 22.14 1.42 2.59
CA ALA A 162 23.19 2.41 2.67
C ALA A 162 24.29 2.14 1.63
N ASN A 163 24.65 3.16 0.86
CA ASN A 163 25.68 3.12 -0.19
C ASN A 163 25.41 2.19 -1.38
N GLU A 164 24.22 1.59 -1.50
CA GLU A 164 23.85 0.80 -2.67
C GLU A 164 23.09 1.67 -3.68
N THR A 165 23.33 1.47 -4.98
CA THR A 165 22.63 2.18 -6.06
C THR A 165 21.48 1.38 -6.65
N THR A 166 21.37 0.10 -6.27
CA THR A 166 20.34 -0.84 -6.75
C THR A 166 19.33 -1.07 -5.64
N ALA A 167 18.04 -1.06 -6.00
CA ALA A 167 16.99 -1.38 -5.04
C ALA A 167 16.99 -2.89 -4.73
N TRP A 168 17.00 -3.25 -3.44
CA TRP A 168 16.94 -4.65 -2.99
C TRP A 168 15.50 -5.14 -2.78
N LYS A 169 14.56 -4.20 -2.64
CA LYS A 169 13.14 -4.44 -2.47
C LYS A 169 12.33 -3.37 -3.18
N GLN A 170 11.24 -3.77 -3.82
CA GLN A 170 10.27 -2.87 -4.42
C GLN A 170 8.88 -3.22 -3.88
N VAL A 171 8.15 -2.23 -3.42
CA VAL A 171 6.76 -2.36 -3.02
C VAL A 171 5.94 -1.51 -3.95
N VAL A 172 5.01 -2.11 -4.67
CA VAL A 172 4.01 -1.41 -5.46
C VAL A 172 2.69 -1.46 -4.72
N VAL A 173 2.09 -0.30 -4.56
CA VAL A 173 0.81 -0.10 -3.90
C VAL A 173 -0.16 0.48 -4.91
N GLU A 174 -1.16 -0.31 -5.27
CA GLU A 174 -2.28 0.11 -6.10
C GLU A 174 -3.43 0.46 -5.14
N LEU A 175 -4.02 1.65 -5.34
CA LEU A 175 -5.09 2.16 -4.49
C LEU A 175 -6.38 2.23 -5.31
N GLU A 176 -7.35 1.41 -4.91
CA GLU A 176 -8.67 1.38 -5.50
C GLU A 176 -9.66 2.08 -4.56
N LEU A 177 -10.29 3.15 -5.03
CA LEU A 177 -11.42 3.76 -4.34
C LEU A 177 -12.67 2.92 -4.65
N ASP A 178 -12.94 1.89 -3.85
CA ASP A 178 -14.20 1.14 -3.99
C ASP A 178 -15.34 1.96 -3.35
N THR A 179 -16.03 2.68 -4.23
CA THR A 179 -17.15 3.57 -3.87
C THR A 179 -18.51 2.96 -4.20
N ALA A 180 -18.56 1.83 -4.92
CA ALA A 180 -19.77 1.37 -5.60
C ALA A 180 -20.12 -0.11 -5.41
N ASN A 181 -19.16 -1.00 -5.13
CA ASN A 181 -19.39 -2.45 -5.20
C ASN A 181 -19.10 -3.23 -3.90
N LEU A 182 -18.84 -2.53 -2.80
CA LEU A 182 -18.66 -3.19 -1.51
C LEU A 182 -20.00 -3.77 -1.00
N PRO A 183 -19.96 -4.95 -0.34
CA PRO A 183 -21.15 -5.62 0.18
C PRO A 183 -21.88 -4.83 1.26
N SER A 184 -21.29 -3.78 1.84
CA SER A 184 -22.00 -2.81 2.66
C SER A 184 -21.59 -1.36 2.35
N PRO A 185 -22.56 -0.43 2.32
CA PRO A 185 -22.30 1.00 2.13
C PRO A 185 -21.47 1.62 3.26
N ASP A 186 -21.36 0.93 4.40
CA ASP A 186 -20.60 1.40 5.57
C ASP A 186 -19.08 1.27 5.38
N TYR A 187 -18.63 0.36 4.51
CA TYR A 187 -17.20 0.06 4.30
C TYR A 187 -16.58 0.79 3.11
N LYS A 188 -17.31 1.69 2.46
CA LYS A 188 -16.79 2.53 1.36
C LYS A 188 -15.47 3.17 1.76
N GLY A 189 -14.44 2.93 0.95
CA GLY A 189 -13.08 3.28 1.32
C GLY A 189 -12.05 2.95 0.27
N LEU A 190 -10.79 3.20 0.64
CA LEU A 190 -9.63 2.95 -0.19
C LEU A 190 -9.16 1.50 0.02
N GLU A 191 -9.54 0.63 -0.92
CA GLU A 191 -8.94 -0.69 -1.12
C GLU A 191 -7.47 -0.51 -1.48
N LYS A 192 -6.64 -1.39 -0.92
CA LYS A 192 -5.21 -1.39 -1.15
C LYS A 192 -4.85 -2.74 -1.74
N VAL A 193 -4.10 -2.76 -2.84
CA VAL A 193 -3.40 -3.96 -3.31
C VAL A 193 -1.92 -3.69 -3.18
N ILE A 194 -1.25 -4.51 -2.38
CA ILE A 194 0.20 -4.39 -2.15
C ILE A 194 0.87 -5.54 -2.85
N ARG A 195 1.69 -5.22 -3.85
CA ARG A 195 2.59 -6.15 -4.51
C ARG A 195 4.00 -5.84 -4.02
N THR A 196 4.56 -6.74 -3.23
CA THR A 196 5.96 -6.65 -2.80
C THR A 196 6.79 -7.57 -3.66
N SER A 197 7.91 -7.09 -4.16
CA SER A 197 8.93 -7.91 -4.78
C SER A 197 10.26 -7.67 -4.08
N GLU A 198 11.06 -8.72 -3.92
CA GLU A 198 12.35 -8.67 -3.23
C GLU A 198 13.38 -9.58 -3.91
N ILE A 199 14.65 -9.18 -3.88
CA ILE A 199 15.76 -10.01 -4.35
C ILE A 199 16.06 -11.06 -3.28
N CYS A 200 15.90 -12.33 -3.62
CA CYS A 200 16.25 -13.46 -2.76
C CYS A 200 17.79 -13.61 -2.69
N PRO A 201 18.35 -14.23 -1.63
CA PRO A 201 19.80 -14.44 -1.52
C PRO A 201 20.42 -15.21 -2.71
N SER A 202 19.62 -16.01 -3.42
CA SER A 202 20.01 -16.72 -4.65
C SER A 202 20.16 -15.82 -5.89
N GLY A 203 19.68 -14.57 -5.83
CA GLY A 203 19.58 -13.66 -6.96
C GLY A 203 18.21 -13.69 -7.68
N ASP A 204 17.33 -14.63 -7.31
CA ASP A 204 15.96 -14.71 -7.85
C ASP A 204 15.06 -13.61 -7.26
N ILE A 205 13.90 -13.35 -7.88
CA ILE A 205 12.93 -12.36 -7.40
C ILE A 205 11.73 -13.08 -6.78
N ALA A 206 11.52 -12.92 -5.47
CA ALA A 206 10.24 -13.26 -4.86
C ALA A 206 9.24 -12.14 -5.11
N SER A 207 7.97 -12.51 -5.32
CA SER A 207 6.86 -11.56 -5.33
C SER A 207 5.76 -12.03 -4.37
N MET A 208 5.02 -11.10 -3.82
CA MET A 208 3.95 -11.33 -2.87
C MET A 208 2.85 -10.31 -3.10
N THR A 209 1.64 -10.76 -3.41
CA THR A 209 0.49 -9.89 -3.65
C THR A 209 -0.54 -10.05 -2.55
N ARG A 210 -0.85 -8.96 -1.86
CA ARG A 210 -1.86 -8.92 -0.81
C ARG A 210 -2.96 -7.95 -1.20
N THR A 211 -4.21 -8.40 -1.12
CA THR A 211 -5.39 -7.60 -1.43
C THR A 211 -6.11 -7.28 -0.14
N TYR A 212 -6.44 -6.01 0.08
CA TYR A 212 -7.04 -5.52 1.30
C TYR A 212 -8.44 -4.99 1.00
N LEU A 213 -9.42 -5.88 1.06
CA LEU A 213 -10.84 -5.57 0.94
C LEU A 213 -11.40 -5.26 2.33
N PRO A 214 -12.00 -4.08 2.56
CA PRO A 214 -12.76 -3.82 3.76
C PRO A 214 -14.13 -4.54 3.78
#